data_AF-A0A0F9MKF3-F1
#
_entry.id   AF-A0A0F9MKF3-F1
#
_cell.length_a   1.000
_cell.length_b   1.000
_cell.length_c   1.000
_cell.angle_alpha   90.00
_cell.angle_beta   90.00
_cell.angle_gamma   90.00
#
_symmetry.space_group_name_H-M   'P 1'
#
loop_
_entity.id
_entity.type
_entity.pdbx_description
1 polymer ?
#
loop_
_entity_poly.entity_id
_entity_poly.type
_entity_poly.pdbx_seq_one_letter_code
_entity_poly.pdbx_strand_id
1 'polypeptide(L)'
;MQGDEYQLIWNPDTSELSWNSAFNQFQDYWGFETNLPLIAKPESELTFEYSTNTSWSESFSFNYEDLDAGTLLIIYEYDYLLKPRYFTRYNNTLENTDYDYEFEQFYSESFTVYSDAVDYTHTFDIDYDLSQDFANLALYRIVGVYPNLTQFYIVDDENYDIIFNPSTNSITVIDLISGDGVLNQFDSITVILNFTLGPVSTLTQLTLSTEFNQDFLSDPEVTISDEIYGSFN
;
A
#
# COMPACT_ATOMS: atom_id res chain seq x y z
N MET A 1 -18.65 32.83 -13.36
CA MET A 1 -17.35 32.14 -13.34
C MET A 1 -17.67 30.68 -13.15
N GLN A 2 -18.16 30.01 -14.20
CA GLN A 2 -18.71 28.65 -14.07
C GLN A 2 -18.58 27.93 -15.41
N GLY A 3 -17.68 26.94 -15.47
CA GLY A 3 -17.79 25.86 -16.43
C GLY A 3 -16.78 25.80 -17.57
N ASP A 4 -15.66 26.50 -17.54
CA ASP A 4 -14.57 26.35 -18.53
C ASP A 4 -13.27 25.78 -17.95
N GLU A 5 -13.16 25.75 -16.62
CA GLU A 5 -11.98 25.27 -15.87
C GLU A 5 -11.96 23.75 -15.66
N TYR A 6 -13.12 23.09 -15.56
CA TYR A 6 -13.20 21.66 -15.23
C TYR A 6 -13.53 20.80 -16.46
N GLN A 7 -12.77 19.72 -16.69
CA GLN A 7 -12.98 18.83 -17.84
C GLN A 7 -14.22 17.93 -17.70
N LEU A 8 -14.55 17.55 -16.46
CA LEU A 8 -15.72 16.74 -16.11
C LEU A 8 -16.62 17.52 -15.15
N ILE A 9 -17.93 17.35 -15.31
CA ILE A 9 -18.94 17.93 -14.42
C ILE A 9 -19.72 16.79 -13.77
N TRP A 10 -19.82 16.82 -12.45
CA TRP A 10 -20.72 15.97 -11.68
C TRP A 10 -22.13 16.54 -11.67
N ASN A 11 -23.12 15.75 -12.09
CA ASN A 11 -24.53 16.08 -11.94
C ASN A 11 -25.12 15.35 -10.72
N PRO A 12 -25.44 16.07 -9.62
CA PRO A 12 -25.96 15.43 -8.41
C PRO A 12 -27.39 14.88 -8.56
N ASP A 13 -28.16 15.36 -9.54
CA ASP A 13 -29.55 14.90 -9.77
C ASP A 13 -29.58 13.56 -10.51
N THR A 14 -28.61 13.31 -11.39
CA THR A 14 -28.49 12.05 -12.15
C THR A 14 -27.43 11.12 -11.60
N SER A 15 -26.58 11.61 -10.68
CA SER A 15 -25.40 10.92 -10.18
C SER A 15 -24.46 10.46 -11.31
N GLU A 16 -24.28 11.31 -12.33
CA GLU A 16 -23.45 11.02 -13.50
C GLU A 16 -22.37 12.08 -13.70
N LEU A 17 -21.19 11.63 -14.12
CA LEU A 17 -20.14 12.49 -14.66
C LEU A 17 -20.37 12.68 -16.16
N SER A 18 -20.22 13.92 -16.64
CA SER A 18 -20.33 14.25 -18.05
C SER A 18 -19.17 15.13 -18.51
N TRP A 19 -18.76 14.94 -19.75
CA TRP A 19 -17.75 15.78 -20.38
C TRP A 19 -18.26 17.20 -20.51
N ASN A 20 -17.47 18.15 -20.02
CA ASN A 20 -17.82 19.54 -20.11
C ASN A 20 -17.53 20.09 -21.51
N SER A 21 -18.59 20.29 -22.30
CA SER A 21 -18.47 20.85 -23.65
C SER A 21 -17.91 22.28 -23.71
N ALA A 22 -17.89 22.99 -22.58
CA ALA A 22 -17.36 24.34 -22.46
C ALA A 22 -15.92 24.39 -21.91
N PHE A 23 -15.32 23.24 -21.58
CA PHE A 23 -13.94 23.18 -21.09
C PHE A 23 -12.96 23.78 -22.09
N ASN A 24 -12.09 24.67 -21.60
CA ASN A 24 -11.04 25.28 -22.39
C ASN A 24 -9.67 24.85 -21.84
N GLN A 25 -8.88 24.16 -22.65
CA GLN A 25 -7.51 23.76 -22.28
C GLN A 25 -6.54 24.95 -22.15
N PHE A 26 -6.91 26.12 -22.70
CA PHE A 26 -6.14 27.35 -22.62
C PHE A 26 -6.75 28.24 -21.53
N GLN A 27 -6.25 28.08 -20.31
CA GLN A 27 -6.64 28.91 -19.18
C GLN A 27 -5.88 30.25 -19.24
N ASP A 28 -6.60 31.36 -19.10
CA ASP A 28 -6.02 32.71 -19.04
C ASP A 28 -5.49 32.95 -17.63
N TYR A 29 -4.16 32.88 -17.47
CA TYR A 29 -3.51 33.20 -16.22
C TYR A 29 -2.84 34.58 -16.34
N TRP A 30 -3.52 35.60 -15.83
CA TRP A 30 -3.04 36.98 -15.76
C TRP A 30 -2.69 37.61 -17.13
N GLY A 31 -3.48 37.31 -18.17
CA GLY A 31 -3.29 37.84 -19.52
C GLY A 31 -2.34 37.00 -20.38
N PHE A 32 -1.93 35.82 -19.90
CA PHE A 32 -1.15 34.84 -20.65
C PHE A 32 -1.94 33.54 -20.77
N GLU A 33 -2.16 33.10 -22.01
CA GLU A 33 -2.70 31.76 -22.27
C GLU A 33 -1.61 30.73 -21.98
N THR A 34 -1.85 29.89 -20.97
CA THR A 34 -0.98 28.76 -20.67
C THR A 34 -1.67 27.47 -21.12
N ASN A 35 -0.95 26.62 -21.85
CA ASN A 35 -1.43 25.28 -22.18
C ASN A 35 -1.02 24.36 -21.03
N LEU A 36 -1.94 24.17 -20.09
CA LEU A 36 -1.77 23.15 -19.06
C LEU A 36 -2.25 21.82 -19.67
N PRO A 37 -1.48 20.73 -19.61
CA PRO A 37 -1.87 19.43 -20.15
C PRO A 37 -2.91 18.77 -19.24
N LEU A 38 -4.06 19.42 -19.06
CA LEU A 38 -5.17 18.99 -18.20
C LEU A 38 -6.22 18.14 -18.92
N ILE A 39 -5.95 17.73 -20.16
CA ILE A 39 -6.82 16.79 -20.87
C ILE A 39 -6.33 15.36 -20.60
N ALA A 40 -7.17 14.56 -19.96
CA ALA A 40 -7.03 13.11 -20.00
C ALA A 40 -6.83 12.66 -21.46
N LYS A 41 -5.71 12.01 -21.77
CA LYS A 41 -5.38 11.65 -23.16
C LYS A 41 -6.46 10.69 -23.68
N PRO A 42 -6.71 10.68 -25.00
CA PRO A 42 -7.47 9.59 -25.61
C PRO A 42 -6.89 8.25 -25.15
N GLU A 43 -7.77 7.30 -24.78
CA GLU A 43 -7.40 5.97 -24.28
C GLU A 43 -6.73 5.96 -22.89
N SER A 44 -6.79 7.05 -22.11
CA SER A 44 -6.47 7.02 -20.68
C SER A 44 -7.58 6.33 -19.88
N GLU A 45 -7.17 5.51 -18.91
CA GLU A 45 -8.06 4.98 -17.88
C GLU A 45 -8.28 6.07 -16.82
N LEU A 46 -9.54 6.37 -16.53
CA LEU A 46 -9.94 7.27 -15.45
C LEU A 46 -10.59 6.45 -14.36
N THR A 47 -9.98 6.47 -13.17
CA THR A 47 -10.50 5.78 -11.99
C THR A 47 -11.21 6.79 -11.11
N PHE A 48 -12.45 6.48 -10.73
CA PHE A 48 -13.21 7.24 -9.74
C PHE A 48 -13.44 6.35 -8.53
N GLU A 49 -12.95 6.78 -7.38
CA GLU A 49 -13.13 6.06 -6.12
C GLU A 49 -14.12 6.82 -5.23
N TYR A 50 -14.97 6.07 -4.54
CA TYR A 50 -15.93 6.66 -3.62
C TYR A 50 -15.19 7.06 -2.34
N SER A 51 -14.94 8.35 -2.18
CA SER A 51 -14.34 8.89 -0.95
C SER A 51 -15.40 9.13 0.12
N THR A 52 -15.14 8.66 1.33
CA THR A 52 -15.84 9.11 2.54
C THR A 52 -15.06 10.26 3.17
N ASN A 53 -15.65 10.95 4.15
CA ASN A 53 -14.96 12.01 4.91
C ASN A 53 -13.70 11.51 5.64
N THR A 54 -13.52 10.19 5.78
CA THR A 54 -12.36 9.57 6.43
C THR A 54 -11.40 8.92 5.45
N SER A 55 -11.70 8.89 4.14
CA SER A 55 -10.85 8.22 3.16
C SER A 55 -9.43 8.81 3.08
N TRP A 56 -9.26 10.09 3.43
CA TRP A 56 -7.94 10.73 3.54
C TRP A 56 -7.07 10.18 4.67
N SER A 57 -7.68 9.59 5.70
CA SER A 57 -6.97 8.96 6.81
C SER A 57 -6.69 7.47 6.59
N GLU A 58 -7.21 6.90 5.49
CA GLU A 58 -6.93 5.52 5.11
C GLU A 58 -5.54 5.42 4.46
N SER A 59 -4.97 4.22 4.49
CA SER A 59 -3.65 3.98 3.92
C SER A 59 -3.70 4.03 2.39
N PHE A 60 -2.80 4.80 1.78
CA PHE A 60 -2.62 4.86 0.34
C PHE A 60 -1.84 3.61 -0.11
N SER A 61 -2.44 2.81 -0.99
CA SER A 61 -1.82 1.57 -1.48
C SER A 61 -1.16 1.79 -2.84
N PHE A 62 0.15 1.60 -2.89
CA PHE A 62 0.96 1.62 -4.09
C PHE A 62 1.16 0.18 -4.59
N ASN A 63 0.39 -0.21 -5.60
CA ASN A 63 0.46 -1.52 -6.24
C ASN A 63 1.62 -1.59 -7.26
N TYR A 64 2.83 -1.26 -6.81
CA TYR A 64 4.06 -1.41 -7.58
C TYR A 64 4.96 -2.42 -6.89
N GLU A 65 5.48 -3.37 -7.66
CA GLU A 65 6.50 -4.30 -7.19
C GLU A 65 7.82 -3.55 -6.96
N ASP A 66 8.54 -3.96 -5.91
CA ASP A 66 9.89 -3.52 -5.58
C ASP A 66 10.05 -2.00 -5.51
N LEU A 67 9.00 -1.32 -5.06
CA LEU A 67 9.02 0.13 -4.87
C LEU A 67 10.10 0.48 -3.83
N ASP A 68 11.12 1.23 -4.24
CA ASP A 68 12.13 1.74 -3.32
C ASP A 68 11.55 2.88 -2.49
N ALA A 69 10.96 2.52 -1.34
CA ALA A 69 10.34 3.47 -0.42
C ALA A 69 11.33 4.50 0.13
N GLY A 70 12.64 4.23 0.08
CA GLY A 70 13.68 5.19 0.46
C GLY A 70 13.84 6.35 -0.53
N THR A 71 13.33 6.21 -1.76
CA THR A 71 13.38 7.25 -2.80
C THR A 71 12.06 8.00 -2.96
N LEU A 72 11.00 7.56 -2.28
CA LEU A 72 9.70 8.20 -2.33
C LEU A 72 9.79 9.60 -1.72
N LEU A 73 9.47 10.60 -2.55
CA LEU A 73 9.28 11.98 -2.14
C LEU A 73 7.78 12.26 -2.16
N ILE A 74 7.25 12.62 -0.99
CA ILE A 74 5.85 12.95 -0.81
C ILE A 74 5.74 14.45 -0.55
N ILE A 75 4.93 15.15 -1.35
CA ILE A 75 4.73 16.60 -1.29
C ILE A 75 3.25 16.87 -1.09
N TYR A 76 2.91 17.72 -0.14
CA TYR A 76 1.57 18.25 0.10
C TYR A 76 1.48 19.68 -0.44
N GLU A 77 0.39 20.01 -1.14
CA GLU A 77 0.12 21.35 -1.68
C GLU A 77 1.26 21.94 -2.54
N TYR A 78 1.94 21.08 -3.32
CA TYR A 78 3.08 21.41 -4.19
C TYR A 78 4.34 22.00 -3.52
N ASP A 79 4.23 22.48 -2.29
CA ASP A 79 5.25 23.30 -1.63
C ASP A 79 5.75 22.69 -0.31
N TYR A 80 5.03 21.74 0.29
CA TYR A 80 5.37 21.16 1.58
C TYR A 80 5.88 19.72 1.44
N LEU A 81 7.21 19.55 1.52
CA LEU A 81 7.84 18.23 1.54
C LEU A 81 7.55 17.52 2.87
N LEU A 82 6.82 16.41 2.79
CA LEU A 82 6.47 15.60 3.95
C LEU A 82 7.66 14.78 4.44
N LYS A 83 7.74 14.61 5.77
CA LYS A 83 8.79 13.86 6.45
C LYS A 83 8.35 12.41 6.67
N PRO A 84 9.09 11.41 6.15
CA PRO A 84 8.83 10.02 6.47
C PRO A 84 9.25 9.72 7.91
N ARG A 85 8.62 8.73 8.54
CA ARG A 85 9.08 8.20 9.83
C ARG A 85 10.48 7.62 9.74
N TYR A 86 10.76 6.83 8.70
CA TYR A 86 12.07 6.23 8.45
C TYR A 86 12.66 6.75 7.14
N PHE A 87 13.95 7.05 7.13
CA PHE A 87 14.65 7.42 5.90
C PHE A 87 16.08 6.87 5.88
N THR A 88 16.60 6.66 4.67
CA THR A 88 17.95 6.14 4.47
C THR A 88 18.93 7.28 4.21
N ARG A 89 20.01 7.33 4.99
CA ARG A 89 21.12 8.25 4.75
C ARG A 89 22.45 7.54 4.91
N TYR A 90 23.26 7.54 3.84
CA TYR A 90 24.55 6.83 3.82
C TYR A 90 24.44 5.37 4.27
N ASN A 91 23.46 4.63 3.75
CA ASN A 91 23.15 3.22 4.10
C ASN A 91 22.80 2.99 5.58
N ASN A 92 22.42 4.02 6.31
CA ASN A 92 21.86 3.89 7.65
C ASN A 92 20.40 4.31 7.63
N THR A 93 19.54 3.46 8.20
CA THR A 93 18.14 3.79 8.46
C THR A 93 18.06 4.65 9.71
N LEU A 94 17.44 5.82 9.58
CA LEU A 94 17.22 6.77 10.66
C LEU A 94 15.73 6.94 10.90
N GLU A 95 15.33 7.08 12.16
CA GLU A 95 13.94 7.37 12.56
C GLU A 95 13.79 8.84 12.93
N ASN A 96 12.76 9.49 12.41
CA ASN A 96 12.33 10.83 12.81
C ASN A 96 11.43 10.75 14.05
N THR A 97 11.60 11.69 14.98
CA THR A 97 10.73 11.81 16.15
C THR A 97 9.38 12.42 15.81
N ASP A 98 9.37 13.35 14.84
CA ASP A 98 8.18 14.01 14.31
C ASP A 98 8.12 13.73 12.81
N TYR A 99 7.04 13.08 12.37
CA TYR A 99 6.88 12.61 10.99
C TYR A 99 5.44 12.83 10.50
N ASP A 100 5.33 13.06 9.19
CA ASP A 100 4.06 13.33 8.53
C ASP A 100 3.40 12.03 8.01
N TYR A 101 4.21 11.01 7.72
CA TYR A 101 3.72 9.71 7.23
C TYR A 101 4.69 8.57 7.56
N GLU A 102 4.20 7.34 7.46
CA GLU A 102 5.01 6.13 7.52
C GLU A 102 4.67 5.17 6.38
N PHE A 103 5.68 4.39 5.96
CA PHE A 103 5.53 3.33 4.99
C PHE A 103 5.49 1.96 5.69
N GLU A 104 4.61 1.11 5.19
CA GLU A 104 4.64 -0.32 5.45
C GLU A 104 4.68 -1.04 4.11
N GLN A 105 5.69 -1.88 3.92
CA GLN A 105 5.89 -2.67 2.72
C GLN A 105 5.59 -4.14 3.03
N PHE A 106 5.08 -4.85 2.03
CA PHE A 106 4.69 -6.23 2.16
C PHE A 106 5.39 -7.08 1.13
N TYR A 107 5.78 -8.29 1.52
CA TYR A 107 6.20 -9.36 0.63
C TYR A 107 5.33 -10.58 0.91
N SER A 108 4.91 -11.29 -0.13
CA SER A 108 4.12 -12.50 0.05
C SER A 108 4.57 -13.62 -0.87
N GLU A 109 4.57 -14.84 -0.33
CA GLU A 109 4.91 -16.05 -1.07
C GLU A 109 3.89 -17.14 -0.77
N SER A 110 3.55 -17.93 -1.78
CA SER A 110 2.55 -19.00 -1.67
C SER A 110 3.17 -20.36 -1.98
N PHE A 111 2.83 -21.37 -1.19
CA PHE A 111 3.29 -22.74 -1.38
C PHE A 111 2.18 -23.76 -1.11
N THR A 112 2.36 -24.98 -1.64
CA THR A 112 1.43 -26.10 -1.42
C THR A 112 2.13 -27.20 -0.64
N VAL A 113 1.46 -27.72 0.40
CA VAL A 113 1.93 -28.86 1.18
C VAL A 113 1.29 -30.14 0.62
N TYR A 114 2.04 -30.92 -0.15
CA TYR A 114 1.52 -32.15 -0.75
C TYR A 114 1.56 -33.37 0.19
N SER A 115 2.46 -33.35 1.17
CA SER A 115 2.62 -34.44 2.13
C SER A 115 1.59 -34.35 3.25
N ASP A 116 1.10 -35.50 3.70
CA ASP A 116 0.39 -35.64 4.97
C ASP A 116 1.40 -35.52 6.12
N ALA A 117 1.79 -34.27 6.43
CA ALA A 117 2.75 -33.91 7.46
C ALA A 117 2.13 -32.88 8.43
N VAL A 118 2.32 -33.11 9.72
CA VAL A 118 1.89 -32.20 10.79
C VAL A 118 2.71 -30.92 10.81
N ASP A 119 3.92 -30.96 10.27
CA ASP A 119 4.82 -29.82 10.17
C ASP A 119 5.31 -29.63 8.73
N TYR A 120 5.45 -28.37 8.32
CA TYR A 120 6.04 -28.01 7.05
C TYR A 120 6.92 -26.79 7.21
N THR A 121 8.15 -26.88 6.70
CA THR A 121 9.08 -25.75 6.63
C THR A 121 9.17 -25.28 5.20
N HIS A 122 8.77 -24.03 4.99
CA HIS A 122 8.95 -23.32 3.74
C HIS A 122 10.19 -22.43 3.85
N THR A 123 11.05 -22.50 2.83
CA THR A 123 12.15 -21.55 2.64
C THR A 123 11.73 -20.60 1.55
N PHE A 124 11.75 -19.30 1.84
CA PHE A 124 11.34 -18.25 0.90
C PHE A 124 12.25 -18.25 -0.32
N ASP A 125 11.66 -18.18 -1.51
CA ASP A 125 12.35 -18.14 -2.81
C ASP A 125 12.73 -16.69 -3.16
N ILE A 126 13.67 -16.13 -2.38
CA ILE A 126 14.23 -14.78 -2.58
C ILE A 126 15.75 -14.80 -2.49
N ASP A 127 16.39 -13.90 -3.26
CA ASP A 127 17.85 -13.74 -3.29
C ASP A 127 18.42 -12.91 -2.11
N TYR A 128 17.57 -12.51 -1.17
CA TYR A 128 17.90 -11.58 -0.08
C TYR A 128 17.86 -12.24 1.30
N ASP A 129 18.68 -11.76 2.24
CA ASP A 129 18.75 -12.24 3.62
C ASP A 129 17.69 -11.51 4.47
N LEU A 130 16.68 -12.27 4.94
CA LEU A 130 15.59 -11.71 5.76
C LEU A 130 16.08 -11.09 7.07
N SER A 131 17.27 -11.47 7.55
CA SER A 131 17.84 -10.93 8.79
C SER A 131 18.69 -9.67 8.60
N GLN A 132 19.13 -9.37 7.38
CA GLN A 132 20.06 -8.27 7.09
C GLN A 132 19.48 -7.22 6.14
N ASP A 133 18.75 -7.65 5.12
CA ASP A 133 18.35 -6.78 4.01
C ASP A 133 17.01 -6.07 4.25
N PHE A 134 16.28 -6.44 5.30
CA PHE A 134 14.96 -5.89 5.63
C PHE A 134 15.01 -5.17 6.99
N ALA A 135 14.41 -3.97 7.05
CA ALA A 135 14.26 -3.21 8.29
C ALA A 135 12.91 -3.45 8.95
N ASN A 136 12.91 -3.72 10.26
CA ASN A 136 11.70 -3.99 11.05
C ASN A 136 10.83 -5.13 10.48
N LEU A 137 11.47 -6.15 9.90
CA LEU A 137 10.78 -7.30 9.34
C LEU A 137 9.98 -8.05 10.40
N ALA A 138 8.73 -8.34 10.08
CA ALA A 138 7.84 -9.18 10.87
C ALA A 138 7.00 -10.10 10.00
N LEU A 139 6.50 -11.17 10.61
CA LEU A 139 5.44 -11.97 10.04
C LEU A 139 4.12 -11.21 10.20
N TYR A 140 3.50 -10.83 9.09
CA TYR A 140 2.23 -10.12 9.11
C TYR A 140 1.05 -11.10 9.26
N ARG A 141 1.01 -12.13 8.41
CA ARG A 141 -0.09 -13.10 8.37
C ARG A 141 0.27 -14.38 7.62
N ILE A 142 -0.42 -15.47 7.95
CA ILE A 142 -0.48 -16.68 7.13
C ILE A 142 -1.93 -16.96 6.74
N VAL A 143 -2.16 -17.22 5.46
CA VAL A 143 -3.51 -17.47 4.90
C VAL A 143 -3.50 -18.83 4.20
N GLY A 144 -4.26 -19.78 4.73
CA GLY A 144 -4.57 -21.04 4.05
C GLY A 144 -5.79 -20.85 3.15
N VAL A 145 -5.75 -21.42 1.94
CA VAL A 145 -6.86 -21.44 1.00
C VAL A 145 -7.27 -22.88 0.77
N TYR A 146 -8.51 -23.22 1.13
CA TYR A 146 -9.07 -24.54 0.85
C TYR A 146 -9.35 -24.73 -0.66
N PRO A 147 -9.48 -25.97 -1.15
CA PRO A 147 -9.84 -26.25 -2.55
C PRO A 147 -11.17 -25.62 -3.02
N ASN A 148 -12.03 -25.23 -2.08
CA ASN A 148 -13.28 -24.52 -2.37
C ASN A 148 -13.13 -22.98 -2.38
N LEU A 149 -11.89 -22.48 -2.34
CA LEU A 149 -11.50 -21.06 -2.30
C LEU A 149 -11.86 -20.33 -1.00
N THR A 150 -12.27 -21.05 0.05
CA THR A 150 -12.47 -20.45 1.37
C THR A 150 -11.12 -20.12 1.99
N GLN A 151 -10.97 -18.89 2.47
CA GLN A 151 -9.77 -18.44 3.17
C GLN A 151 -9.86 -18.76 4.65
N PHE A 152 -8.74 -19.17 5.23
CA PHE A 152 -8.57 -19.43 6.64
C PHE A 152 -7.28 -18.78 7.13
N TYR A 153 -7.34 -18.09 8.26
CA TYR A 153 -6.17 -17.47 8.85
C TYR A 153 -5.50 -18.47 9.79
N ILE A 154 -4.26 -18.83 9.46
CA ILE A 154 -3.42 -19.67 10.31
C ILE A 154 -2.74 -18.72 11.31
N VAL A 155 -3.05 -18.90 12.60
CA VAL A 155 -2.60 -18.03 13.69
C VAL A 155 -1.87 -18.89 14.71
N ASP A 156 -0.78 -18.36 15.26
CA ASP A 156 0.00 -18.99 16.32
C ASP A 156 -0.81 -19.05 17.63
N ASP A 157 -1.39 -20.22 17.93
CA ASP A 157 -2.32 -20.43 19.05
C ASP A 157 -2.39 -21.90 19.51
N GLU A 158 -3.54 -22.34 20.05
CA GLU A 158 -3.74 -23.73 20.49
C GLU A 158 -3.85 -24.75 19.34
N ASN A 159 -4.08 -24.27 18.12
CA ASN A 159 -4.28 -25.06 16.92
C ASN A 159 -3.03 -25.14 16.05
N TYR A 160 -2.21 -24.08 16.03
CA TYR A 160 -1.00 -24.02 15.22
C TYR A 160 0.16 -23.41 16.01
N ASP A 161 1.37 -23.92 15.77
CA ASP A 161 2.63 -23.30 16.22
C ASP A 161 3.39 -22.78 15.00
N ILE A 162 3.80 -21.51 15.04
CA ILE A 162 4.45 -20.81 13.91
C ILE A 162 5.85 -20.36 14.31
N ILE A 163 6.85 -20.88 13.61
CA ILE A 163 8.26 -20.54 13.82
C ILE A 163 8.78 -19.78 12.61
N PHE A 164 8.75 -18.45 12.67
CA PHE A 164 9.39 -17.59 11.67
C PHE A 164 10.89 -17.41 11.99
N ASN A 165 11.76 -17.82 11.07
CA ASN A 165 13.21 -17.77 11.23
C ASN A 165 13.89 -16.97 10.10
N PRO A 166 14.09 -15.66 10.29
CA PRO A 166 14.81 -14.81 9.33
C PRO A 166 16.24 -15.27 9.04
N SER A 167 16.93 -15.88 10.02
CA SER A 167 18.34 -16.28 9.86
C SER A 167 18.55 -17.43 8.87
N THR A 168 17.49 -18.17 8.55
CA THR A 168 17.49 -19.28 7.59
C THR A 168 16.53 -19.04 6.43
N ASN A 169 16.05 -17.81 6.27
CA ASN A 169 15.02 -17.44 5.28
C ASN A 169 13.85 -18.44 5.27
N SER A 170 13.33 -18.81 6.44
CA SER A 170 12.33 -19.87 6.49
C SER A 170 11.22 -19.61 7.51
N ILE A 171 10.11 -20.28 7.30
CA ILE A 171 9.00 -20.34 8.23
C ILE A 171 8.53 -21.79 8.36
N THR A 172 8.34 -22.23 9.59
CA THR A 172 7.76 -23.54 9.90
C THR A 172 6.36 -23.35 10.45
N VAL A 173 5.40 -24.04 9.87
CA VAL A 173 4.03 -24.15 10.39
C VAL A 173 3.86 -25.55 10.92
N ILE A 174 3.33 -25.67 12.15
CA ILE A 174 3.04 -26.94 12.80
C ILE A 174 1.55 -26.96 13.14
N ASP A 175 0.86 -27.96 12.62
CA ASP A 175 -0.53 -28.26 12.94
C ASP A 175 -0.61 -29.08 14.23
N LEU A 176 -1.32 -28.54 15.21
CA LEU A 176 -1.54 -29.17 16.51
C LEU A 176 -2.93 -29.85 16.60
N ILE A 177 -3.78 -29.68 15.58
CA ILE A 177 -5.11 -30.27 15.54
C ILE A 177 -5.00 -31.76 15.17
N SER A 178 -5.52 -32.63 16.03
CA SER A 178 -5.50 -34.06 15.75
C SER A 178 -6.68 -34.47 14.87
N GLY A 179 -6.41 -34.88 13.63
CA GLY A 179 -7.34 -35.67 12.80
C GLY A 179 -8.35 -34.87 11.96
N ASP A 180 -8.11 -33.59 11.72
CA ASP A 180 -8.87 -32.73 10.79
C ASP A 180 -8.31 -32.73 9.35
N GLY A 181 -7.15 -33.36 9.15
CA GLY A 181 -6.41 -33.33 7.89
C GLY A 181 -5.42 -32.19 7.99
N VAL A 182 -4.14 -32.55 8.11
CA VAL A 182 -3.01 -31.68 8.43
C VAL A 182 -2.83 -30.51 7.43
N LEU A 183 -1.66 -29.91 7.32
CA LEU A 183 -1.41 -28.78 6.40
C LEU A 183 -1.74 -29.03 4.91
N ASN A 184 -1.88 -30.28 4.47
CA ASN A 184 -2.30 -30.63 3.11
C ASN A 184 -3.81 -30.45 2.83
N GLN A 185 -4.60 -30.08 3.83
CA GLN A 185 -6.01 -29.70 3.64
C GLN A 185 -6.17 -28.40 2.83
N PHE A 186 -5.14 -27.55 2.84
CA PHE A 186 -5.08 -26.33 2.06
C PHE A 186 -4.51 -26.61 0.66
N ASP A 187 -5.15 -26.03 -0.36
CA ASP A 187 -4.64 -26.05 -1.75
C ASP A 187 -3.42 -25.13 -1.89
N SER A 188 -3.42 -24.02 -1.15
CA SER A 188 -2.30 -23.09 -1.04
C SER A 188 -2.22 -22.50 0.36
N ILE A 189 -1.01 -22.25 0.84
CA ILE A 189 -0.72 -21.46 2.03
C ILE A 189 0.12 -20.27 1.60
N THR A 190 -0.36 -19.06 1.86
CA THR A 190 0.35 -17.81 1.59
C THR A 190 0.89 -17.25 2.89
N VAL A 191 2.20 -16.97 2.92
CA VAL A 191 2.85 -16.25 4.02
C VAL A 191 3.08 -14.81 3.58
N ILE A 192 2.68 -13.88 4.42
CA ILE A 192 2.79 -12.44 4.19
C ILE A 192 3.71 -11.87 5.27
N LEU A 193 4.77 -11.21 4.83
CA LEU A 193 5.71 -10.47 5.66
C LEU A 193 5.44 -8.97 5.51
N ASN A 194 5.67 -8.21 6.57
CA ASN A 194 5.66 -6.76 6.55
C ASN A 194 6.99 -6.20 7.08
N PHE A 195 7.40 -5.05 6.55
CA PHE A 195 8.64 -4.37 6.90
C PHE A 195 8.55 -2.89 6.55
N THR A 196 9.46 -2.08 7.07
CA THR A 196 9.49 -0.63 6.78
C THR A 196 10.38 -0.26 5.60
N LEU A 197 11.35 -1.12 5.29
CA LEU A 197 12.25 -0.97 4.14
C LEU A 197 12.80 -2.34 3.74
N GLY A 198 12.81 -2.64 2.44
CA GLY A 198 13.38 -3.89 1.92
C GLY A 198 13.67 -3.80 0.42
N PRO A 199 14.45 -4.74 -0.12
CA PRO A 199 14.86 -4.75 -1.52
C PRO A 199 13.78 -5.25 -2.47
N VAL A 200 12.81 -6.02 -1.96
CA VAL A 200 11.67 -6.54 -2.72
C VAL A 200 10.37 -6.30 -1.98
N SER A 201 9.31 -5.96 -2.71
CA SER A 201 7.96 -5.82 -2.14
C SER A 201 6.89 -6.10 -3.20
N THR A 202 5.75 -6.63 -2.77
CA THR A 202 4.57 -6.83 -3.62
C THR A 202 3.54 -5.72 -3.45
N LEU A 203 3.62 -4.97 -2.35
CA LEU A 203 2.73 -3.86 -2.02
C LEU A 203 3.47 -2.89 -1.10
N THR A 204 3.28 -1.60 -1.32
CA THR A 204 3.69 -0.56 -0.36
C THR A 204 2.47 0.25 0.05
N GLN A 205 2.31 0.48 1.35
CA GLN A 205 1.26 1.32 1.92
C GLN A 205 1.87 2.54 2.58
N LEU A 206 1.27 3.71 2.38
CA LEU A 206 1.57 4.94 3.10
C LEU A 206 0.41 5.28 4.02
N THR A 207 0.71 5.56 5.27
CA THR A 207 -0.28 6.05 6.24
C THR A 207 0.15 7.42 6.72
N LEU A 208 -0.74 8.42 6.63
CA LEU A 208 -0.50 9.74 7.19
C LEU A 208 -0.56 9.67 8.71
N SER A 209 0.35 10.40 9.37
CA SER A 209 0.41 10.42 10.83
C SER A 209 -0.85 11.07 11.40
N THR A 210 -1.18 10.71 12.64
CA THR A 210 -2.33 11.34 13.33
C THR A 210 -2.12 12.84 13.48
N GLU A 211 -0.87 13.27 13.70
CA GLU A 211 -0.50 14.68 13.83
C GLU A 211 -0.74 15.43 12.51
N PHE A 212 -0.26 14.88 11.38
CA PHE A 212 -0.51 15.46 10.06
C PHE A 212 -2.01 15.61 9.79
N ASN A 213 -2.79 14.55 10.07
CA ASN A 213 -4.24 14.58 9.86
C ASN A 213 -4.94 15.65 10.72
N GLN A 214 -4.46 15.90 11.94
CA GLN A 214 -5.03 16.93 12.82
C GLN A 214 -4.66 18.35 12.38
N ASP A 215 -3.40 18.54 12.01
CA ASP A 215 -2.86 19.86 11.64
C ASP A 215 -3.37 20.33 10.28
N PHE A 216 -3.45 19.40 9.32
CA PHE A 216 -3.75 19.74 7.92
C PHE A 216 -5.14 19.31 7.48
N LEU A 217 -5.69 18.19 7.99
CA LEU A 217 -6.91 17.57 7.42
C LEU A 217 -8.14 17.64 8.35
N SER A 218 -8.08 18.41 9.44
CA SER A 218 -9.16 18.47 10.43
C SER A 218 -10.41 19.23 9.97
N ASP A 219 -10.30 20.09 8.96
CA ASP A 219 -11.42 20.82 8.33
C ASP A 219 -11.60 20.41 6.86
N PRO A 220 -12.50 19.46 6.56
CA PRO A 220 -12.73 18.97 5.20
C PRO A 220 -13.21 20.03 4.21
N GLU A 221 -13.81 21.13 4.65
CA GLU A 221 -14.27 22.19 3.72
C GLU A 221 -13.10 23.01 3.19
N VAL A 222 -12.04 23.14 3.98
CA VAL A 222 -10.83 23.89 3.61
C VAL A 222 -9.88 23.03 2.77
N THR A 223 -9.88 21.71 2.99
CA THR A 223 -8.86 20.80 2.47
C THR A 223 -9.32 19.97 1.28
N ILE A 224 -10.55 20.17 0.81
CA ILE A 224 -11.12 19.40 -0.31
C ILE A 224 -10.39 19.61 -1.64
N SER A 225 -9.70 20.74 -1.78
CA SER A 225 -8.86 21.04 -2.93
C SER A 225 -7.40 20.63 -2.75
N ASP A 226 -7.06 20.09 -1.58
CA ASP A 226 -5.67 19.81 -1.29
C ASP A 226 -5.19 18.54 -2.00
N GLU A 227 -3.90 18.50 -2.30
CA GLU A 227 -3.29 17.46 -3.12
C GLU A 227 -2.02 16.92 -2.48
N ILE A 228 -1.87 15.58 -2.52
CA ILE A 228 -0.65 14.88 -2.13
C ILE A 228 -0.04 14.22 -3.36
N TYR A 229 1.24 14.52 -3.58
CA TYR A 229 2.05 14.04 -4.69
C TYR A 229 3.10 13.08 -4.20
N GLY A 230 3.13 11.87 -4.77
CA GLY A 230 4.23 10.93 -4.61
C GLY A 230 5.09 10.88 -5.87
N SER A 231 6.41 10.93 -5.72
CA SER A 231 7.36 10.65 -6.80
C SER A 231 8.47 9.74 -6.31
N PHE A 232 8.93 8.83 -7.17
CA PHE A 232 10.02 7.89 -6.91
C PHE A 232 10.86 7.73 -8.18
N ASN A 233 12.08 7.22 -8.03
CA ASN A 233 13.02 7.02 -9.15
C ASN A 233 13.07 5.56 -9.61
#